data_AF-A0A6J8ER08-F1
#
_entry.id   AF-A0A6J8ER08-F1
#
_cell.length_a   1.000
_cell.length_b   1.000
_cell.length_c   1.000
_cell.angle_alpha   90.00
_cell.angle_beta   90.00
_cell.angle_gamma   90.00
#
_symmetry.space_group_name_H-M   'P 1'
#
loop_
_entity.id
_entity.type
_entity.pdbx_description
1 polymer ?
#
loop_
_entity_poly.entity_id
_entity_poly.type
_entity_poly.pdbx_seq_one_letter_code
_entity_poly.pdbx_strand_id
1 'polypeptide(L)'
;MRDAMYRYHTNRQGLVPLGKGSLCSSILKISSNTRDRAVKANLVEIAKTEKLKSIFDQQKKETEMLTERVINRTCKSLKEKCAWHHVLNTNYSTPYFKTLQHGFNKRDVYTPKTSQHIKVETKVYDIGWDKSIFKTDIYRRLVQTDPRRKQERERKLLLNKSRRKSQIVIDRQISTSAFYRLLQDPSNIHEYRYERKPTIVTFQDELNTLKEKSFGADILSNDDRN
;
A
#
# COMPACT_ATOMS: atom_id res chain seq x y z
N MET A 1 -71.60 51.77 61.61
CA MET A 1 -72.10 51.53 60.24
C MET A 1 -71.83 52.76 59.39
N ARG A 2 -70.79 52.72 58.55
CA ARG A 2 -70.56 53.60 57.38
C ARG A 2 -69.73 52.81 56.35
N ASP A 3 -69.87 53.14 55.08
CA ASP A 3 -69.72 52.17 53.99
C ASP A 3 -68.29 51.79 53.61
N ALA A 4 -68.10 50.49 53.37
CA ALA A 4 -66.89 49.94 52.73
C ALA A 4 -66.99 50.11 51.20
N MET A 5 -66.59 51.28 50.69
CA MET A 5 -66.62 51.58 49.27
C MET A 5 -65.50 50.84 48.50
N TYR A 6 -65.79 49.61 48.06
CA TYR A 6 -64.90 48.79 47.23
C TYR A 6 -64.53 49.51 45.92
N ARG A 7 -63.28 49.98 45.80
CA ARG A 7 -62.72 50.46 44.54
C ARG A 7 -62.27 49.27 43.69
N TYR A 8 -63.18 48.73 42.89
CA TYR A 8 -62.80 47.87 41.77
C TYR A 8 -62.02 48.69 40.73
N HIS A 9 -60.69 48.64 40.78
CA HIS A 9 -59.87 49.01 39.64
C HIS A 9 -60.04 47.95 38.55
N THR A 10 -61.14 48.05 37.79
CA THR A 10 -61.30 47.32 36.54
C THR A 10 -60.22 47.81 35.58
N ASN A 11 -59.13 47.05 35.47
CA ASN A 11 -58.06 47.28 34.54
C ASN A 11 -58.55 46.90 33.13
N ARG A 12 -59.53 47.66 32.61
CA ARG A 12 -59.91 47.68 31.20
C ARG A 12 -58.78 48.31 30.42
N GLN A 13 -57.70 47.55 30.23
CA GLN A 13 -56.81 47.75 29.11
C GLN A 13 -57.68 47.64 27.86
N GLY A 14 -57.99 48.77 27.24
CA GLY A 14 -58.80 48.79 26.04
C GLY A 14 -58.11 47.93 24.98
N LEU A 15 -58.86 47.03 24.36
CA LEU A 15 -58.43 46.46 23.09
C LEU A 15 -58.39 47.60 22.09
N VAL A 16 -57.22 48.23 21.95
CA VAL A 16 -56.89 49.04 20.78
C VAL A 16 -57.08 48.11 19.58
N PRO A 17 -57.95 48.44 18.61
CA PRO A 17 -58.18 47.59 17.46
C PRO A 17 -56.85 47.47 16.70
N LEU A 18 -56.21 46.30 16.80
CA LEU A 18 -55.02 45.98 16.04
C LEU A 18 -55.38 46.04 14.56
N GLY A 19 -55.02 47.14 13.90
CA GLY A 19 -55.24 47.33 12.47
C GLY A 19 -54.68 46.14 11.70
N LYS A 20 -55.38 45.71 10.64
CA LYS A 20 -55.08 44.44 9.93
C LYS A 20 -53.59 44.29 9.56
N GLY A 21 -52.92 45.38 9.19
CA GLY A 21 -51.47 45.40 8.91
C GLY A 21 -50.55 45.15 10.13
N SER A 22 -50.98 45.50 11.34
CA SER A 22 -50.24 45.23 12.59
C SER A 22 -50.25 43.74 12.94
N LEU A 23 -51.40 43.07 12.79
CA LEU A 23 -51.51 41.62 12.90
C LEU A 23 -50.68 40.90 11.82
N CYS A 24 -50.75 41.34 10.55
CA CYS A 24 -49.88 40.78 9.51
C CYS A 24 -48.40 40.99 9.82
N SER A 25 -47.99 42.15 10.33
CA SER A 25 -46.60 42.42 10.73
C SER A 25 -46.14 41.52 11.89
N SER A 26 -46.99 41.29 12.90
CA SER A 26 -46.65 40.40 14.02
C SER A 26 -46.54 38.94 13.59
N ILE A 27 -47.43 38.46 12.72
CA ILE A 27 -47.39 37.11 12.14
C ILE A 27 -46.13 36.93 11.27
N LEU A 28 -45.77 37.92 10.43
CA LEU A 28 -44.55 37.89 9.63
C LEU A 28 -43.28 37.86 10.52
N LYS A 29 -43.26 38.63 11.62
CA LYS A 29 -42.17 38.58 12.61
C LYS A 29 -42.08 37.22 13.30
N ILE A 30 -43.20 36.63 13.70
CA ILE A 30 -43.23 35.27 14.29
C ILE A 30 -42.72 34.23 13.30
N SER A 31 -43.13 34.32 12.03
CA SER A 31 -42.67 33.44 10.95
C SER A 31 -41.16 33.56 10.71
N SER A 32 -40.64 34.79 10.58
CA SER A 32 -39.19 35.05 10.47
C SER A 32 -38.42 34.50 11.66
N ASN A 33 -38.83 34.83 12.89
CA ASN A 33 -38.19 34.34 14.10
C ASN A 33 -38.22 32.81 14.22
N THR A 34 -39.26 32.15 13.71
CA THR A 34 -39.37 30.68 13.70
C THR A 34 -38.43 30.08 12.65
N ARG A 35 -38.32 30.69 11.47
CA ARG A 35 -37.33 30.33 10.45
C ARG A 35 -35.90 30.48 10.97
N ASP A 36 -35.59 31.59 11.65
CA ASP A 36 -34.26 31.85 12.21
C ASP A 36 -33.90 30.85 13.32
N ARG A 37 -34.87 30.43 14.15
CA ARG A 37 -34.69 29.34 15.12
C ARG A 37 -34.43 28.01 14.44
N ALA A 38 -35.17 27.67 13.38
CA ALA A 38 -34.98 26.44 12.63
C ALA A 38 -33.60 26.40 11.93
N VAL A 39 -33.17 27.52 11.33
CA VAL A 39 -31.82 27.64 10.74
C VAL A 39 -30.74 27.46 11.82
N LYS A 40 -30.88 28.10 12.99
CA LYS A 40 -29.93 27.93 14.11
C LYS A 40 -29.89 26.49 14.63
N ALA A 41 -31.04 25.82 14.75
CA ALA A 41 -31.11 24.41 15.14
C ALA A 41 -30.40 23.52 14.10
N ASN A 42 -30.66 23.72 12.81
CA ASN A 42 -30.00 22.98 11.73
C ASN A 42 -28.48 23.17 11.76
N LEU A 43 -27.97 24.39 11.98
CA LEU A 43 -26.53 24.65 12.11
C LEU A 43 -25.90 23.92 13.30
N VAL A 44 -26.61 23.81 14.42
CA VAL A 44 -26.15 23.03 15.59
C VAL A 44 -26.12 21.53 15.29
N GLU A 45 -27.11 20.98 14.60
CA GLU A 45 -27.09 19.57 14.18
C GLU A 45 -26.03 19.29 13.12
N ILE A 46 -25.80 20.19 12.16
CA ILE A 46 -24.68 20.09 11.21
C ILE A 46 -23.35 20.01 11.98
N ALA A 47 -23.09 20.95 12.89
CA ALA A 47 -21.87 20.96 13.70
C ALA A 47 -21.72 19.72 14.61
N LYS A 48 -22.81 19.10 15.06
CA LYS A 48 -22.78 17.80 15.76
C LYS A 48 -22.43 16.65 14.81
N THR A 49 -23.05 16.58 13.63
CA THR A 49 -22.78 15.51 12.65
C THR A 49 -21.36 15.58 12.10
N GLU A 50 -20.79 16.78 11.92
CA GLU A 50 -19.39 16.97 11.55
C GLU A 50 -18.42 16.44 12.63
N LYS A 51 -18.71 16.69 13.91
CA LYS A 51 -17.93 16.14 15.04
C LYS A 51 -18.06 14.62 15.14
N LEU A 52 -19.25 14.06 14.92
CA LEU A 52 -19.43 12.61 14.88
C LEU A 52 -18.68 11.97 13.71
N LYS A 53 -18.69 12.63 12.55
CA LYS A 53 -17.95 12.19 11.36
C LYS A 53 -16.44 12.20 11.60
N SER A 54 -15.88 13.25 12.22
CA SER A 54 -14.43 13.30 12.49
C SER A 54 -13.99 12.23 13.50
N ILE A 55 -14.81 11.94 14.52
CA ILE A 55 -14.58 10.82 15.46
C ILE A 55 -14.64 9.48 14.71
N PHE A 56 -15.63 9.27 13.85
CA PHE A 56 -15.76 8.04 13.05
C PHE A 56 -14.59 7.85 12.08
N ASP A 57 -14.17 8.91 11.38
CA ASP A 57 -13.02 8.89 10.47
C ASP A 57 -11.70 8.62 11.23
N GLN A 58 -11.56 9.05 12.49
CA GLN A 58 -10.43 8.70 13.34
C GLN A 58 -10.47 7.22 13.75
N GLN A 59 -11.59 6.73 14.28
CA GLN A 59 -11.76 5.31 14.65
C GLN A 59 -11.54 4.38 13.44
N LYS A 60 -12.01 4.77 12.26
CA LYS A 60 -11.76 4.05 11.01
C LYS A 60 -10.26 3.93 10.73
N LYS A 61 -9.49 5.02 10.79
CA LYS A 61 -8.02 4.97 10.59
C LYS A 61 -7.30 4.09 11.63
N GLU A 62 -7.73 4.15 12.89
CA GLU A 62 -7.16 3.32 13.95
C GLU A 62 -7.45 1.83 13.73
N THR A 63 -8.69 1.47 13.34
CA THR A 63 -9.06 0.08 13.02
C THR A 63 -8.40 -0.41 11.72
N GLU A 64 -8.23 0.43 10.70
CA GLU A 64 -7.45 0.12 9.49
C GLU A 64 -5.99 -0.20 9.84
N MET A 65 -5.30 0.66 10.63
CA MET A 65 -3.94 0.37 11.08
C MET A 65 -3.82 -0.93 11.90
N LEU A 66 -4.80 -1.24 12.75
CA LEU A 66 -4.80 -2.47 13.54
C LEU A 66 -5.03 -3.71 12.68
N THR A 67 -6.01 -3.66 11.78
CA THR A 67 -6.32 -4.76 10.85
C THR A 67 -5.16 -5.00 9.88
N GLU A 68 -4.54 -3.97 9.32
CA GLU A 68 -3.32 -4.10 8.52
C GLU A 68 -2.17 -4.77 9.29
N ARG A 69 -1.94 -4.40 10.57
CA ARG A 69 -0.91 -5.04 11.40
C ARG A 69 -1.20 -6.51 11.63
N VAL A 70 -2.46 -6.88 11.86
CA VAL A 70 -2.90 -8.28 11.99
C VAL A 70 -2.71 -9.04 10.68
N ILE A 71 -3.19 -8.50 9.55
CA ILE A 71 -3.06 -9.07 8.21
C ILE A 71 -1.58 -9.26 7.84
N ASN A 72 -0.71 -8.30 8.14
CA ASN A 72 0.72 -8.43 7.87
C ASN A 72 1.38 -9.54 8.72
N ARG A 73 1.00 -9.67 10.00
CA ARG A 73 1.47 -10.75 10.89
C ARG A 73 0.98 -12.13 10.42
N THR A 74 -0.30 -12.27 10.08
CA THR A 74 -0.87 -13.53 9.58
C THR A 74 -0.28 -13.90 8.22
N CYS A 75 -0.18 -12.96 7.28
CA CYS A 75 0.48 -13.17 5.98
C CYS A 75 1.94 -13.63 6.13
N LYS A 76 2.71 -13.05 7.06
CA LYS A 76 4.08 -13.49 7.33
C LYS A 76 4.11 -14.93 7.88
N SER A 77 3.26 -15.22 8.88
CA SER A 77 3.15 -16.55 9.48
C SER A 77 2.73 -17.62 8.47
N LEU A 78 1.77 -17.31 7.60
CA LEU A 78 1.33 -18.18 6.50
C LEU A 78 2.45 -18.43 5.49
N LYS A 79 3.18 -17.39 5.06
CA LYS A 79 4.34 -17.54 4.16
C LYS A 79 5.41 -18.45 4.77
N GLU A 80 5.71 -18.30 6.06
CA GLU A 80 6.64 -19.20 6.77
C GLU A 80 6.14 -20.65 6.84
N LYS A 81 4.84 -20.88 7.13
CA LYS A 81 4.25 -22.23 7.14
C LYS A 81 4.29 -22.87 5.75
N CYS A 82 3.88 -22.15 4.70
CA CYS A 82 3.94 -22.65 3.32
C CYS A 82 5.38 -22.96 2.88
N ALA A 83 6.35 -22.10 3.25
CA ALA A 83 7.77 -22.36 2.98
C ALA A 83 8.28 -23.60 3.75
N TRP A 84 7.85 -23.81 4.99
CA TRP A 84 8.20 -25.00 5.78
C TRP A 84 7.63 -26.28 5.18
N HIS A 85 6.32 -26.35 4.91
CA HIS A 85 5.69 -27.49 4.23
C HIS A 85 6.36 -27.79 2.89
N HIS A 86 6.71 -26.75 2.12
CA HIS A 86 7.44 -26.93 0.87
C HIS A 86 8.85 -27.52 1.08
N VAL A 87 9.60 -27.05 2.08
CA VAL A 87 10.95 -27.57 2.40
C VAL A 87 10.89 -29.05 2.80
N LEU A 88 9.91 -29.44 3.63
CA LEU A 88 9.63 -30.83 3.98
C LEU A 88 9.34 -31.66 2.73
N ASN A 89 8.28 -31.33 2.00
CA ASN A 89 7.79 -32.12 0.85
C ASN A 89 8.80 -32.22 -0.31
N THR A 90 9.74 -31.27 -0.46
CA THR A 90 10.71 -31.28 -1.58
C THR A 90 12.10 -31.79 -1.25
N ASN A 91 12.60 -31.57 -0.02
CA ASN A 91 13.97 -31.94 0.34
C ASN A 91 14.02 -33.02 1.43
N TYR A 92 13.09 -33.01 2.38
CA TYR A 92 13.15 -33.84 3.59
C TYR A 92 11.95 -34.78 3.67
N SER A 93 11.90 -35.76 2.77
CA SER A 93 10.98 -36.89 2.88
C SER A 93 11.67 -38.02 3.65
N THR A 94 11.00 -38.55 4.69
CA THR A 94 11.51 -39.61 5.58
C THR A 94 12.19 -40.80 4.88
N PRO A 95 11.65 -41.39 3.79
CA PRO A 95 12.29 -42.52 3.09
C PRO A 95 13.60 -42.18 2.35
N TYR A 96 13.97 -40.90 2.21
CA TYR A 96 15.15 -40.47 1.43
C TYR A 96 16.30 -39.93 2.28
N PHE A 97 16.23 -40.07 3.61
CA PHE A 97 17.28 -39.62 4.53
C PHE A 97 18.57 -40.41 4.30
N LYS A 98 19.65 -39.74 3.89
CA LYS A 98 20.92 -40.39 3.58
C LYS A 98 21.61 -40.93 4.82
N THR A 99 21.47 -40.26 5.96
CA THR A 99 21.98 -40.71 7.27
C THR A 99 21.41 -42.05 7.75
N LEU A 100 20.24 -42.46 7.24
CA LEU A 100 19.59 -43.74 7.60
C LEU A 100 19.86 -44.87 6.59
N GLN A 101 20.57 -44.58 5.49
CA GLN A 101 20.92 -45.59 4.49
C GLN A 101 22.09 -46.45 4.97
N HIS A 102 22.00 -47.76 4.77
CA HIS A 102 23.04 -48.70 5.15
C HIS A 102 24.35 -48.41 4.40
N GLY A 103 25.47 -48.34 5.12
CA GLY A 103 26.78 -48.00 4.55
C GLY A 103 27.07 -46.50 4.40
N PHE A 104 26.22 -45.60 4.89
CA PHE A 104 26.46 -44.15 4.81
C PHE A 104 27.72 -43.70 5.58
N ASN A 105 28.72 -43.19 4.85
CA ASN A 105 29.91 -42.58 5.44
C ASN A 105 29.88 -41.05 5.36
N LYS A 106 30.18 -40.37 6.48
CA LYS A 106 30.29 -38.90 6.55
C LYS A 106 31.40 -38.31 5.67
N ARG A 107 32.26 -39.15 5.07
CA ARG A 107 33.37 -38.75 4.19
C ARG A 107 32.91 -38.51 2.74
N ASP A 108 31.78 -39.08 2.32
CA ASP A 108 31.32 -39.04 0.91
C ASP A 108 30.55 -37.74 0.57
N VAL A 109 30.79 -36.69 1.35
CA VAL A 109 29.96 -35.48 1.41
C VAL A 109 30.66 -34.32 0.69
N TYR A 110 30.68 -34.40 -0.64
CA TYR A 110 31.47 -33.52 -1.49
C TYR A 110 30.94 -32.08 -1.69
N THR A 111 29.70 -31.75 -1.28
CA THR A 111 29.13 -30.41 -1.53
C THR A 111 28.63 -29.70 -0.25
N PRO A 112 28.76 -28.37 -0.16
CA PRO A 112 28.20 -27.60 0.98
C PRO A 112 26.69 -27.76 1.15
N LYS A 113 25.95 -28.05 0.07
CA LYS A 113 24.51 -28.32 0.12
C LYS A 113 24.22 -29.67 0.78
N THR A 114 24.94 -30.74 0.41
CA THR A 114 24.75 -32.06 1.02
C THR A 114 25.22 -32.09 2.48
N SER A 115 26.32 -31.42 2.82
CA SER A 115 26.78 -31.37 4.23
C SER A 115 25.81 -30.64 5.15
N GLN A 116 25.14 -29.59 4.67
CA GLN A 116 24.07 -28.95 5.43
C GLN A 116 22.82 -29.85 5.54
N HIS A 117 22.45 -30.55 4.47
CA HIS A 117 21.32 -31.48 4.46
C HIS A 117 21.49 -32.57 5.53
N ILE A 118 22.66 -33.22 5.56
CA ILE A 118 23.02 -34.23 6.56
C ILE A 118 23.00 -33.65 7.98
N LYS A 119 23.50 -32.42 8.20
CA LYS A 119 23.40 -31.73 9.51
C LYS A 119 21.95 -31.47 9.95
N VAL A 120 21.02 -31.33 9.01
CA VAL A 120 19.58 -31.23 9.32
C VAL A 120 19.00 -32.61 9.58
N GLU A 121 19.28 -33.62 8.74
CA GLU A 121 18.85 -35.01 8.95
C GLU A 121 19.26 -35.53 10.34
N THR A 122 20.52 -35.36 10.75
CA THR A 122 20.99 -35.80 12.08
C THR A 122 20.23 -35.09 13.21
N LYS A 123 20.00 -33.78 13.11
CA LYS A 123 19.22 -33.05 14.12
C LYS A 123 17.76 -33.48 14.18
N VAL A 124 17.16 -33.83 13.03
CA VAL A 124 15.79 -34.35 12.96
C VAL A 124 15.70 -35.73 13.59
N TYR A 125 16.75 -36.55 13.48
CA TYR A 125 16.86 -37.83 14.19
C TYR A 125 16.98 -37.63 15.70
N ASP A 126 17.86 -36.72 16.16
CA ASP A 126 18.13 -36.51 17.59
C ASP A 126 17.02 -35.76 18.34
N ILE A 127 16.34 -34.79 17.70
CA ILE A 127 15.42 -33.83 18.33
C ILE A 127 13.97 -33.96 17.79
N GLY A 128 13.78 -34.64 16.66
CA GLY A 128 12.50 -34.71 15.96
C GLY A 128 12.24 -33.53 15.01
N TRP A 129 11.02 -33.42 14.50
CA TRP A 129 10.63 -32.50 13.42
C TRP A 129 10.32 -31.07 13.88
N ASP A 130 11.25 -30.43 14.60
CA ASP A 130 11.10 -29.02 15.01
C ASP A 130 11.38 -28.04 13.85
N LYS A 131 10.46 -27.08 13.62
CA LYS A 131 10.61 -25.94 12.71
C LYS A 131 11.91 -25.16 12.96
N SER A 132 12.44 -25.14 14.19
CA SER A 132 13.66 -24.42 14.52
C SER A 132 14.90 -24.93 13.77
N ILE A 133 14.95 -26.23 13.46
CA ILE A 133 16.05 -26.88 12.75
C ILE A 133 16.10 -26.40 11.29
N PHE A 134 14.93 -26.23 10.67
CA PHE A 134 14.78 -25.86 9.26
C PHE A 134 14.88 -24.35 8.98
N LYS A 135 15.09 -23.49 10.00
CA LYS A 135 15.10 -22.01 9.87
C LYS A 135 15.88 -21.51 8.65
N THR A 136 17.09 -22.04 8.41
CA THR A 136 17.96 -21.63 7.29
C THR A 136 17.36 -21.96 5.92
N ASP A 137 16.76 -23.13 5.77
CA ASP A 137 16.21 -23.59 4.49
C ASP A 137 14.82 -22.97 4.23
N ILE A 138 14.01 -22.76 5.28
CA ILE A 138 12.79 -21.93 5.23
C ILE A 138 13.13 -20.51 4.76
N TYR A 139 14.14 -19.87 5.36
CA TYR A 139 14.56 -18.52 4.97
C TYR A 139 15.04 -18.46 3.52
N ARG A 140 15.86 -19.43 3.08
CA ARG A 140 16.26 -19.54 1.67
C ARG A 140 15.05 -19.69 0.74
N ARG A 141 14.05 -20.48 1.13
CA ARG A 141 12.85 -20.65 0.30
C ARG A 141 12.02 -19.38 0.23
N LEU A 142 11.85 -18.66 1.34
CA LEU A 142 11.19 -17.34 1.37
C LEU A 142 11.89 -16.34 0.43
N VAL A 143 13.22 -16.26 0.48
CA VAL A 143 14.04 -15.40 -0.41
C VAL A 143 13.95 -15.84 -1.88
N GLN A 144 13.79 -17.13 -2.17
CA GLN A 144 13.57 -17.63 -3.53
C GLN A 144 12.20 -17.25 -4.09
N THR A 145 11.16 -17.29 -3.25
CA THR A 145 9.75 -16.99 -3.61
C THR A 145 9.41 -15.50 -3.61
N ASP A 146 10.25 -14.64 -3.05
CA ASP A 146 10.08 -13.19 -3.09
C ASP A 146 10.11 -12.68 -4.56
N PRO A 147 9.02 -12.06 -5.06
CA PRO A 147 8.94 -11.58 -6.44
C PRO A 147 9.97 -10.49 -6.74
N ARG A 148 10.36 -9.65 -5.77
CA ARG A 148 11.38 -8.60 -5.97
C ARG A 148 12.75 -9.24 -6.24
N ARG A 149 13.13 -10.22 -5.41
CA ARG A 149 14.35 -11.04 -5.60
C ARG A 149 14.33 -11.84 -6.89
N LYS A 150 13.15 -12.22 -7.41
CA LYS A 150 13.00 -12.88 -8.71
C LYS A 150 13.26 -11.90 -9.86
N GLN A 151 12.59 -10.74 -9.84
CA GLN A 151 12.74 -9.67 -10.82
C GLN A 151 14.18 -9.15 -10.91
N GLU A 152 14.88 -8.99 -9.76
CA GLU A 152 16.30 -8.63 -9.75
C GLU A 152 17.20 -9.68 -10.43
N ARG A 153 16.93 -10.98 -10.20
CA ARG A 153 17.67 -12.08 -10.82
C ARG A 153 17.42 -12.12 -12.32
N GLU A 154 16.17 -11.96 -12.76
CA GLU A 154 15.78 -11.87 -14.16
C GLU A 154 16.44 -10.66 -14.84
N ARG A 155 16.42 -9.47 -14.21
CA ARG A 155 17.11 -8.27 -14.71
C ARG A 155 18.62 -8.47 -14.83
N LYS A 156 19.27 -9.07 -13.84
CA LYS A 156 20.71 -9.40 -13.89
C LYS A 156 21.03 -10.41 -15.00
N LEU A 157 20.18 -11.42 -15.18
CA LEU A 157 20.34 -12.44 -16.21
C LEU A 157 20.14 -11.87 -17.62
N LEU A 158 19.14 -11.00 -17.81
CA LEU A 158 18.94 -10.25 -19.05
C LEU A 158 20.12 -9.32 -19.33
N LEU A 159 20.58 -8.53 -18.36
CA LEU A 159 21.77 -7.69 -18.49
C LEU A 159 23.00 -8.50 -18.91
N ASN A 160 23.24 -9.65 -18.26
CA ASN A 160 24.37 -10.53 -18.60
C ASN A 160 24.21 -11.18 -19.99
N LYS A 161 22.99 -11.53 -20.41
CA LYS A 161 22.73 -12.02 -21.78
C LYS A 161 22.97 -10.92 -22.81
N SER A 162 22.52 -9.69 -22.56
CA SER A 162 22.80 -8.54 -23.43
C SER A 162 24.29 -8.29 -23.53
N ARG A 163 25.00 -8.17 -22.40
CA ARG A 163 26.46 -7.97 -22.32
C ARG A 163 27.30 -9.04 -23.02
N ARG A 164 26.81 -10.28 -23.10
CA ARG A 164 27.47 -11.37 -23.84
C ARG A 164 27.14 -11.37 -25.34
N LYS A 165 26.09 -10.66 -25.77
CA LYS A 165 25.70 -10.48 -27.18
C LYS A 165 26.21 -9.17 -27.77
N SER A 166 26.39 -8.13 -26.95
CA SER A 166 27.03 -6.88 -27.33
C SER A 166 28.54 -6.98 -27.16
N GLN A 167 29.30 -6.92 -28.25
CA GLN A 167 30.77 -6.92 -28.24
C GLN A 167 31.41 -5.65 -27.63
N ILE A 168 30.62 -4.80 -26.96
CA ILE A 168 30.95 -3.40 -26.71
C ILE A 168 30.78 -3.07 -25.23
N VAL A 169 31.85 -2.54 -24.65
CA VAL A 169 31.87 -1.90 -23.32
C VAL A 169 32.14 -0.41 -23.55
N ILE A 170 31.20 0.46 -23.17
CA ILE A 170 31.38 1.92 -23.26
C ILE A 170 31.62 2.52 -21.88
N ASP A 171 32.73 3.24 -21.78
CA ASP A 171 33.10 4.01 -20.60
C ASP A 171 32.33 5.33 -20.53
N ARG A 172 31.94 5.76 -19.33
CA ARG A 172 31.05 6.92 -19.11
C ARG A 172 31.76 8.18 -18.63
N GLN A 173 33.09 8.20 -18.70
CA GLN A 173 33.90 9.40 -18.46
C GLN A 173 34.22 10.18 -19.75
N ILE A 174 33.80 9.69 -20.92
CA ILE A 174 34.00 10.35 -22.21
C ILE A 174 33.10 11.60 -22.31
N SER A 175 33.68 12.74 -22.68
CA SER A 175 32.94 14.00 -22.89
C SER A 175 31.97 13.89 -24.07
N THR A 176 30.89 14.67 -24.05
CA THR A 176 29.86 14.65 -25.12
C THR A 176 30.46 14.92 -26.50
N SER A 177 31.41 15.84 -26.62
CA SER A 177 32.12 16.13 -27.88
C SER A 177 33.00 14.97 -28.36
N ALA A 178 33.69 14.26 -27.45
CA ALA A 178 34.48 13.09 -27.80
C ALA A 178 33.60 11.89 -28.20
N PHE A 179 32.43 11.72 -27.57
CA PHE A 179 31.45 10.71 -27.96
C PHE A 179 30.93 10.93 -29.39
N TYR A 180 30.52 12.16 -29.76
CA TYR A 180 30.04 12.41 -31.11
C TYR A 180 31.14 12.28 -32.18
N ARG A 181 32.41 12.57 -31.86
CA ARG A 181 33.55 12.28 -32.76
C ARG A 181 33.73 10.78 -33.01
N LEU A 182 33.69 9.95 -31.95
CA LEU A 182 33.73 8.49 -32.05
C LEU A 182 32.58 7.89 -32.89
N LEU A 183 31.47 8.62 -33.06
CA LEU A 183 30.36 8.22 -33.93
C LEU A 183 30.45 8.75 -35.37
N GLN A 184 31.31 9.73 -35.63
CA GLN A 184 31.50 10.34 -36.96
C GLN A 184 32.66 9.71 -37.74
N ASP A 185 33.61 9.05 -37.07
CA ASP A 185 34.64 8.25 -37.74
C ASP A 185 34.01 6.98 -38.36
N PRO A 186 33.95 6.84 -39.71
CA PRO A 186 33.37 5.67 -40.35
C PRO A 186 34.15 4.37 -40.03
N SER A 187 35.45 4.49 -39.70
CA SER A 187 36.31 3.40 -39.27
C SER A 187 35.92 2.79 -37.91
N ASN A 188 35.29 3.57 -37.02
CA ASN A 188 34.93 3.15 -35.65
C ASN A 188 33.49 2.63 -35.51
N ILE A 189 32.68 2.69 -36.56
CA ILE A 189 31.25 2.29 -36.54
C ILE A 189 31.06 0.81 -36.16
N HIS A 190 32.06 -0.04 -36.42
CA HIS A 190 32.01 -1.47 -36.09
C HIS A 190 32.30 -1.80 -34.61
N GLU A 191 32.83 -0.86 -33.81
CA GLU A 191 33.33 -1.18 -32.46
C GLU A 191 32.57 -0.53 -31.28
N TYR A 192 31.71 0.49 -31.47
CA TYR A 192 31.16 1.28 -30.32
C TYR A 192 29.65 1.67 -30.35
N ARG A 193 28.83 1.08 -29.45
CA ARG A 193 27.60 1.56 -28.72
C ARG A 193 27.12 0.48 -27.71
N TYR A 194 26.56 0.71 -26.49
CA TYR A 194 26.60 1.79 -25.48
C TYR A 194 25.99 1.27 -24.14
N GLU A 195 26.51 1.62 -22.94
CA GLU A 195 25.82 1.38 -21.63
C GLU A 195 25.89 2.62 -20.69
N ARG A 196 24.79 3.01 -20.01
CA ARG A 196 24.70 4.16 -19.07
C ARG A 196 24.74 3.77 -17.58
N LYS A 197 25.43 4.54 -16.72
CA LYS A 197 25.15 4.93 -15.28
C LYS A 197 26.31 5.83 -14.77
N PRO A 198 26.18 6.61 -13.68
CA PRO A 198 24.95 6.99 -12.95
C PRO A 198 24.80 8.52 -12.84
N THR A 199 23.68 9.09 -13.30
CA THR A 199 23.24 10.42 -12.86
C THR A 199 22.19 10.27 -11.77
N ILE A 200 22.31 11.11 -10.74
CA ILE A 200 21.27 11.30 -9.72
C ILE A 200 20.08 11.93 -10.44
N VAL A 201 19.01 11.16 -10.62
CA VAL A 201 17.76 11.69 -11.18
C VAL A 201 16.99 12.36 -10.05
N THR A 202 16.85 13.68 -10.14
CA THR A 202 15.85 14.43 -9.38
C THR A 202 14.46 13.99 -9.83
N PHE A 203 13.67 13.43 -8.92
CA PHE A 203 12.38 12.77 -9.17
C PHE A 203 11.26 13.68 -9.75
N GLN A 204 11.53 14.95 -10.03
CA GLN A 204 10.53 15.93 -10.46
C GLN A 204 9.94 15.64 -11.86
N ASP A 205 10.77 15.29 -12.85
CA ASP A 205 10.35 15.29 -14.26
C ASP A 205 9.61 14.00 -14.70
N GLU A 206 9.94 12.86 -14.08
CA GLU A 206 9.20 11.60 -14.30
C GLU A 206 7.78 11.65 -13.68
N LEU A 207 7.56 12.53 -12.70
CA LEU A 207 6.25 12.71 -12.05
C LEU A 207 5.25 13.51 -12.92
N ASN A 208 5.74 14.43 -13.73
CA ASN A 208 4.91 15.20 -14.66
C ASN A 208 4.47 14.35 -15.86
N THR A 209 5.40 13.60 -16.46
CA THR A 209 5.12 12.72 -17.60
C THR A 209 4.23 11.50 -17.25
N LEU A 210 4.15 11.11 -15.99
CA LEU A 210 3.18 10.11 -15.51
C LEU A 210 1.77 10.70 -15.31
N LYS A 211 1.64 11.97 -14.90
CA LYS A 211 0.33 12.64 -14.80
C LYS A 211 -0.32 12.80 -16.18
N GLU A 212 0.44 13.22 -17.19
CA GLU A 212 -0.06 13.37 -18.56
C GLU A 212 -0.59 12.04 -19.14
N LYS A 213 0.07 10.92 -18.83
CA LYS A 213 -0.36 9.59 -19.32
C LYS A 213 -1.57 9.01 -18.58
N SER A 214 -1.86 9.45 -17.35
CA SER A 214 -3.08 9.04 -16.63
C SER A 214 -4.36 9.74 -17.08
N PHE A 215 -4.26 10.84 -17.83
CA PHE A 215 -5.42 11.63 -18.31
C PHE A 215 -5.79 11.38 -19.79
N GLY A 216 -5.09 10.49 -20.49
CA GLY A 216 -5.29 10.23 -21.92
C GLY A 216 -5.75 8.81 -22.27
N ALA A 217 -6.31 8.06 -21.31
CA ALA A 217 -6.75 6.67 -21.49
C ALA A 217 -8.27 6.46 -21.39
N ASP A 218 -9.03 7.53 -21.21
CA ASP A 218 -10.48 7.56 -21.42
C ASP A 218 -10.77 8.37 -22.69
N ILE A 219 -11.75 7.92 -23.50
CA ILE A 219 -12.26 8.44 -24.80
C ILE A 219 -11.77 7.65 -26.05
N LEU A 220 -12.74 7.27 -26.90
CA LEU A 220 -12.70 6.41 -28.11
C LEU A 220 -12.61 4.89 -27.84
N SER A 221 -13.74 4.19 -27.62
CA SER A 221 -14.79 3.74 -28.59
C SER A 221 -14.53 2.29 -29.02
N ASN A 222 -15.42 1.33 -28.77
CA ASN A 222 -16.73 1.09 -29.41
C ASN A 222 -16.64 0.93 -30.94
N ASP A 223 -17.42 -0.04 -31.43
CA ASP A 223 -17.48 -0.58 -32.79
C ASP A 223 -16.25 -1.46 -33.13
N ASP A 224 -16.37 -2.68 -33.68
CA ASP A 224 -17.43 -3.17 -34.57
C ASP A 224 -18.27 -4.36 -34.04
N ARG A 225 -19.52 -4.41 -34.50
CA ARG A 225 -20.37 -5.61 -34.56
C ARG A 225 -20.62 -5.97 -36.03
N ASN A 226 -20.28 -7.19 -36.43
CA ASN A 226 -21.07 -8.12 -37.26
C ASN A 226 -20.21 -9.33 -37.67
#